data_AF-A0ABD5Z0H3-F1
#
_entry.id   AF-A0ABD5Z0H3-F1
#
_cell.length_a   1.000
_cell.length_b   1.000
_cell.length_c   1.000
_cell.angle_alpha   90.00
_cell.angle_beta   90.00
_cell.angle_gamma   90.00
#
_symmetry.space_group_name_H-M   'P 1'
#
loop_
_entity.id
_entity.type
_entity.pdbx_description
1 polymer ?
#
loop_
_entity_poly.entity_id
_entity_poly.type
_entity_poly.pdbx_seq_one_letter_code
_entity_poly.pdbx_strand_id
1 'polypeptide(L)' 'MKRLANAALNFALNFVVGYAVGTVVADRSTGRRVGLGLGLVGAVGAYLLSGLEEVRNDGTSDAVDIEVQSPNQV' A
#
# COMPACT_ATOMS: atom_id res chain seq x y z
N MET A 1 -1.44 2.72 -13.29
CA MET A 1 -1.75 4.12 -12.94
C MET A 1 -2.43 4.30 -11.56
N LYS A 2 -3.38 3.43 -11.15
CA LYS A 2 -4.06 3.54 -9.83
C LYS A 2 -3.12 3.52 -8.61
N ARG A 3 -2.04 2.73 -8.68
CA ARG A 3 -1.03 2.62 -7.62
C ARG A 3 -0.29 3.93 -7.32
N LEU A 4 0.08 4.66 -8.37
CA LEU A 4 0.79 5.94 -8.21
C LEU A 4 -0.12 7.01 -7.59
N ALA A 5 -1.40 7.03 -8.00
CA ALA A 5 -2.40 7.93 -7.43
C ALA A 5 -2.67 7.63 -5.95
N ASN A 6 -2.81 6.35 -5.57
CA ASN A 6 -2.95 5.96 -4.16
C ASN A 6 -1.71 6.30 -3.33
N ALA A 7 -0.51 6.09 -3.86
CA ALA A 7 0.74 6.44 -3.18
C ALA A 7 0.85 7.96 -2.97
N ALA A 8 0.49 8.76 -3.98
CA ALA A 8 0.48 10.22 -3.89
C ALA A 8 -0.57 10.75 -2.91
N LEU A 9 -1.77 10.15 -2.88
CA LEU A 9 -2.82 10.52 -1.93
C LEU A 9 -2.40 10.19 -0.49
N ASN A 10 -1.83 9.01 -0.26
CA ASN A 10 -1.30 8.62 1.05
C ASN A 10 -0.13 9.50 1.48
N PHE A 11 0.76 9.87 0.55
CA PHE A 11 1.82 10.85 0.81
C PHE A 11 1.21 12.17 1.29
N ALA A 12 0.24 12.71 0.55
CA ALA A 12 -0.35 14.01 0.85
C ALA A 12 -1.05 14.02 2.21
N LEU A 13 -1.83 12.97 2.53
CA LEU A 13 -2.51 12.84 3.82
C LEU A 13 -1.51 12.76 4.98
N ASN A 14 -0.51 11.88 4.88
CA ASN A 14 0.50 11.72 5.94
C ASN A 14 1.38 12.97 6.07
N PHE A 15 1.69 13.64 4.95
CA PHE A 15 2.42 14.90 4.95
C PHE A 15 1.65 16.00 5.66
N VAL A 16 0.35 16.17 5.36
CA VAL A 16 -0.48 17.21 5.99
C VAL A 16 -0.64 16.96 7.48
N VAL A 17 -0.89 15.71 7.89
CA VAL A 17 -1.00 15.35 9.31
C VAL A 17 0.33 15.59 10.04
N GLY A 18 1.44 15.10 9.49
CA GLY A 18 2.77 15.30 10.07
C GLY A 18 3.20 16.76 10.10
N TYR A 19 2.87 17.52 9.06
CA TYR A 19 3.12 18.96 9.00
C TYR A 19 2.30 19.71 10.04
N ALA A 20 1.00 19.43 10.15
CA ALA A 20 0.14 20.09 11.14
C ALA A 20 0.61 19.81 12.56
N VAL A 21 0.86 18.54 12.91
CA VAL A 21 1.33 18.15 14.25
C VAL A 21 2.70 18.76 14.56
N GLY A 22 3.67 18.64 13.65
CA GLY A 22 5.02 19.18 13.87
C GLY A 22 5.08 20.70 13.89
N THR A 23 4.15 21.38 13.20
CA THR A 23 4.03 22.84 13.22
C THR A 23 3.39 23.33 14.52
N VAL A 24 2.41 22.60 15.05
CA VAL A 24 1.75 22.94 16.32
C VAL A 24 2.67 22.72 17.52
N VAL A 25 3.48 21.66 17.51
CA VAL A 25 4.34 21.29 18.65
C VAL A 25 5.62 22.11 18.73
N ALA A 26 6.15 22.57 17.59
CA ALA A 26 7.41 23.32 17.55
C ALA A 26 7.30 24.54 16.64
N ASP A 27 7.54 24.34 15.34
CA ASP A 27 7.66 25.43 14.37
C ASP A 27 7.34 24.94 12.96
N ARG A 28 7.05 25.88 12.04
CA ARG A 28 6.83 25.59 10.60
C ARG A 28 8.01 24.88 9.92
N SER A 29 9.22 25.01 10.45
CA SER A 29 10.42 24.30 9.94
C SER A 29 10.40 22.83 10.35
N THR A 30 10.10 22.58 11.63
CA THR A 30 9.95 21.23 12.19
C THR A 30 8.76 20.50 11.56
N GLY A 31 7.63 21.17 11.39
CA GLY A 31 6.48 20.65 10.65
C GLY A 31 6.85 20.18 9.25
N ARG A 32 7.63 20.95 8.48
CA ARG A 32 8.06 20.54 7.13
C ARG A 32 8.91 19.27 7.14
N ARG A 33 9.85 19.16 8.09
CA ARG A 33 10.73 17.97 8.21
C ARG A 33 9.95 16.73 8.64
N VAL A 34 9.09 16.87 9.63
CA VAL A 34 8.24 15.78 10.15
C VAL A 34 7.21 15.35 9.10
N GLY A 35 6.56 16.31 8.44
CA GLY A 35 5.64 16.05 7.33
C GLY A 35 6.32 15.34 6.17
N LEU A 36 7.52 15.78 5.74
CA LEU A 36 8.29 15.09 4.70
C LEU A 36 8.66 13.65 5.11
N GLY A 37 9.13 13.45 6.33
CA GLY A 37 9.49 12.13 6.84
C GLY A 37 8.30 11.17 6.86
N LEU A 38 7.18 11.59 7.49
CA LEU A 38 5.96 10.78 7.57
C LEU A 38 5.31 10.56 6.20
N GLY A 39 5.30 11.58 5.34
CA GLY A 39 4.81 11.48 3.97
C GLY A 39 5.58 10.44 3.18
N LEU A 40 6.92 10.50 3.19
CA LEU A 40 7.78 9.54 2.48
C LEU A 40 7.60 8.11 3.02
N VAL A 41 7.59 7.93 4.34
CA VAL A 41 7.38 6.61 4.96
C VAL A 41 6.01 6.04 4.60
N GLY A 42 4.95 6.84 4.65
CA GLY A 42 3.60 6.43 4.26
C GLY A 42 3.48 6.09 2.78
N ALA A 43 4.13 6.85 1.90
CA ALA A 43 4.14 6.60 0.46
C ALA A 43 4.88 5.31 0.09
N VAL A 44 6.06 5.09 0.67
CA VAL A 44 6.85 3.87 0.47
C VAL A 44 6.11 2.66 1.03
N GLY A 45 5.55 2.77 2.23
CA GLY A 45 4.73 1.72 2.84
C GLY A 45 3.52 1.35 1.98
N ALA A 46 2.78 2.33 1.48
CA ALA A 46 1.62 2.09 0.61
C ALA A 46 2.03 1.47 -0.73
N TYR A 47 3.16 1.88 -1.31
CA TYR A 47 3.68 1.31 -2.56
C TYR A 47 4.07 -0.17 -2.38
N LEU A 48 4.80 -0.49 -1.31
CA LEU A 48 5.18 -1.88 -0.98
C LEU A 48 3.97 -2.75 -0.66
N LEU A 49 3.02 -2.24 0.12
CA LEU A 49 1.81 -2.97 0.49
C LEU A 49 0.93 -3.25 -0.75
N SER A 50 0.82 -2.29 -1.66
CA SER A 50 0.12 -2.47 -2.94
C SER A 50 0.74 -3.60 -3.78
N GLY A 51 2.05 -3.80 -3.69
CA GLY A 51 2.76 -4.91 -4.35
C GLY A 51 2.45 -6.26 -3.70
N LEU A 52 2.45 -6.32 -2.37
CA LEU A 52 2.12 -7.53 -1.62
C LEU A 52 0.66 -7.96 -1.81
N GLU A 53 -0.26 -7.00 -1.93
CA GLU A 53 -1.68 -7.27 -2.14
C GLU A 53 -1.95 -7.83 -3.56
N GLU A 54 -1.21 -7.37 -4.57
CA GLU A 54 -1.30 -7.93 -5.93
C GLU A 54 -0.73 -9.35 -5.98
N VAL A 55 0.41 -9.62 -5.33
CA VAL A 55 0.96 -10.99 -5.20
C VAL A 55 -0.01 -11.90 -4.44
N ARG A 56 -0.69 -11.40 -3.41
CA ARG A 56 -1.71 -12.17 -2.69
C ARG A 56 -2.96 -12.45 -3.53
N ASN A 57 -3.34 -11.52 -4.40
CA ASN A 57 -4.53 -11.65 -5.24
C ASN A 57 -4.28 -12.58 -6.45
N ASP A 58 -3.07 -12.55 -7.04
CA ASP A 58 -2.59 -13.56 -8.00
C ASP A 58 -2.43 -14.95 -7.37
N GLY A 59 -2.36 -15.03 -6.04
CA GLY A 59 -2.39 -16.27 -5.28
C GLY A 59 -3.79 -16.88 -5.10
N THR A 60 -4.85 -16.28 -5.67
CA THR A 60 -6.12 -16.97 -5.86
C THR A 60 -5.88 -18.02 -6.93
N SER A 61 -5.58 -19.22 -6.46
CA SER A 61 -5.50 -20.48 -7.18
C SER A 61 -6.23 -20.41 -8.52
N ASP A 62 -5.48 -20.48 -9.62
CA ASP A 62 -5.90 -21.37 -10.70
C ASP A 62 -6.07 -22.73 -10.02
N ALA A 63 -7.28 -22.97 -9.50
CA ALA A 63 -7.70 -24.27 -9.06
C ALA A 63 -7.60 -25.12 -10.32
N VAL A 64 -6.50 -25.85 -10.45
CA VAL A 64 -6.36 -26.87 -11.47
C VAL A 64 -7.50 -27.82 -11.20
N ASP A 65 -8.55 -27.75 -12.02
CA ASP A 65 -9.63 -28.74 -12.01
C ASP A 65 -8.99 -30.07 -12.40
N ILE A 66 -8.60 -30.85 -11.39
CA ILE A 66 -8.16 -32.22 -11.58
C ILE A 66 -9.43 -33.00 -11.88
N GLU A 67 -9.75 -33.15 -13.16
CA GLU A 67 -10.81 -34.04 -13.62
C GLU A 67 -10.41 -35.48 -13.26
N VAL A 68 -10.91 -35.97 -12.12
CA VAL A 68 -10.69 -37.35 -11.68
C VAL A 68 -11.53 -38.26 -12.57
N GLN A 69 -10.91 -38.76 -13.64
CA GLN A 69 -11.52 -39.78 -14.48
C GLN A 69 -11.72 -41.04 -13.64
N SER A 70 -12.95 -41.25 -13.18
CA SER A 70 -13.32 -42.46 -12.45
C SER A 70 -13.18 -43.64 -13.43
N PRO A 71 -12.42 -44.69 -13.08
CA PRO A 71 -12.25 -45.83 -13.96
C PRO A 71 -13.61 -46.47 -14.22
N ASN A 72 -13.95 -46.60 -15.49
CA ASN A 72 -15.18 -47.22 -15.97
C ASN A 72 -15.24 -48.66 -15.46
N GLN A 73 -16.13 -48.93 -14.51
CA GLN A 73 -16.41 -50.27 -14.01
C GLN A 73 -17.36 -50.94 -15.01
N VAL A 74 -16.80 -51.62 -16.01
CA VAL A 74 -17.53 -52.60 -16.85
C VAL A 74 -16.63 -53.80 -17.09
#